data_AF-A0A2G2DT73-F1
#
_entry.id   AF-A0A2G2DT73-F1
#
_cell.length_a   1.000
_cell.length_b   1.000
_cell.length_c   1.000
_cell.angle_alpha   90.00
_cell.angle_beta   90.00
_cell.angle_gamma   90.00
#
_symmetry.space_group_name_H-M   'P 1'
#
loop_
_entity.id
_entity.type
_entity.pdbx_description
1 polymer ?
#
loop_
_entity_poly.entity_id
_entity_poly.type
_entity_poly.pdbx_seq_one_letter_code
_entity_poly.pdbx_strand_id
1 'polypeptide(L)'
;MKTQKNPFDQKRRSFLKLSGLLGLGAASAALLPAESAEAFLFNKKEYKVTKTRLVMGTFVAMTAIHSSKDEAEHAIGLAFEEIDRLNAMLTHYEKNSPIGKFNASGKLEQAPTEVSDLIARSLYYNRETQGAFDITVKPLIDLYKNSFAVNHKPTEAEIDRTLKLVGSDQMRYDAGSVIFAQSDMGITLDGIAKGFIVDKASEVLAANGVLNHLINAGGDIKTSGKAAQGKAWTVAVQDPKKHKEYPDIITMNDGAIATSGNYEIYYDDEKLFHHIVNSRTGHSPHLASSVTVVAPTVMDADALATSVFVMGPAEGVAFINRQQDADCFIIDKDDVISKSRGWQV
;
A
#
# COMPACT_ATOMS: atom_id res chain seq x y z
N MET A 1 20.86 -22.87 -31.18
CA MET A 1 19.62 -22.69 -30.39
C MET A 1 19.89 -21.64 -29.32
N LYS A 2 19.42 -20.41 -29.52
CA LYS A 2 19.50 -19.34 -28.52
C LYS A 2 18.28 -19.47 -27.60
N THR A 3 18.52 -19.71 -26.32
CA THR A 3 17.50 -19.74 -25.28
C THR A 3 16.85 -18.37 -25.16
N GLN A 4 15.54 -18.30 -25.48
CA GLN A 4 14.71 -17.13 -25.19
C GLN A 4 14.66 -16.94 -23.68
N LYS A 5 15.18 -15.80 -23.20
CA LYS A 5 15.00 -15.37 -21.80
C LYS A 5 13.54 -14.98 -21.61
N ASN A 6 12.94 -15.50 -20.55
CA ASN A 6 11.58 -15.19 -20.14
C ASN A 6 11.46 -13.69 -19.79
N PRO A 7 10.58 -12.90 -20.46
CA PRO A 7 10.47 -11.45 -20.25
C PRO A 7 10.03 -11.06 -18.81
N PHE A 8 9.47 -11.99 -18.04
CA PHE A 8 9.15 -11.78 -16.62
C PHE A 8 10.39 -11.63 -15.72
N ASP A 9 11.52 -12.24 -16.06
CA ASP A 9 12.76 -12.14 -15.28
C ASP A 9 13.47 -10.78 -15.46
N GLN A 10 13.20 -10.07 -16.56
CA GLN A 10 13.71 -8.71 -16.79
C GLN A 10 12.93 -7.65 -15.99
N LYS A 11 11.61 -7.79 -15.83
CA LYS A 11 10.79 -6.84 -15.06
C LYS A 11 11.08 -6.90 -13.55
N ARG A 12 11.31 -8.09 -12.97
CA ARG A 12 11.79 -8.26 -11.58
C ARG A 12 13.15 -7.57 -11.34
N ARG A 13 14.07 -7.66 -12.30
CA ARG A 13 15.38 -7.00 -12.23
C ARG A 13 15.32 -5.49 -12.41
N SER A 14 14.30 -4.97 -13.11
CA SER A 14 14.07 -3.53 -13.24
C SER A 14 13.50 -2.93 -11.95
N PHE A 15 12.61 -3.64 -11.26
CA PHE A 15 12.07 -3.26 -9.96
C PHE A 15 13.19 -3.13 -8.90
N LEU A 16 14.13 -4.08 -8.89
CA LEU A 16 15.32 -4.04 -8.01
C LEU A 16 16.28 -2.85 -8.26
N LYS A 17 16.20 -2.20 -9.43
CA LYS A 17 17.05 -1.03 -9.74
C LYS A 17 16.43 0.30 -9.28
N LEU A 18 15.13 0.36 -8.99
CA LEU A 18 14.43 1.61 -8.68
C LEU A 18 14.22 1.89 -7.18
N SER A 19 14.46 0.91 -6.32
CA SER A 19 14.26 1.01 -4.85
C SER A 19 15.52 1.38 -4.06
N GLY A 20 16.65 1.62 -4.73
CA GLY A 20 17.87 2.09 -4.09
C GLY A 20 17.84 3.59 -3.85
N LEU A 21 17.35 4.00 -2.68
CA LEU A 21 17.77 5.19 -1.91
C LEU A 21 16.81 5.35 -0.71
N LEU A 22 16.97 4.48 0.29
CA LEU A 22 16.46 4.75 1.62
C LEU A 22 17.31 5.87 2.21
N GLY A 23 16.65 6.99 2.52
CA GLY A 23 17.26 8.13 3.17
C GLY A 23 17.75 7.77 4.57
N LEU A 24 19.06 7.58 4.70
CA LEU A 24 19.90 8.09 5.79
C LEU A 24 21.28 8.32 5.15
N GLY A 25 21.76 9.56 5.19
CA GLY A 25 23.04 9.90 4.61
C GLY A 25 24.18 9.13 5.29
N ALA A 26 24.81 8.20 4.56
CA ALA A 26 26.25 8.13 4.36
C ALA A 26 26.59 6.98 3.38
N ALA A 27 27.12 7.37 2.22
CA ALA A 27 28.09 6.66 1.38
C ALA A 27 27.86 5.19 0.96
N SER A 28 27.82 5.04 -0.37
CA SER A 28 28.29 3.89 -1.15
C SER A 28 27.30 2.75 -1.35
N ALA A 29 26.77 2.72 -2.58
CA ALA A 29 26.20 1.56 -3.22
C ALA A 29 27.18 0.37 -3.15
N ALA A 30 26.95 -0.54 -2.22
CA ALA A 30 27.47 -1.89 -2.26
C ALA A 30 26.28 -2.83 -2.11
N LEU A 31 26.20 -3.80 -3.02
CA LEU A 31 25.18 -4.85 -3.09
C LEU A 31 24.99 -5.50 -1.71
N LEU A 32 23.90 -5.17 -1.02
CA LEU A 32 23.53 -5.83 0.23
C LEU A 32 22.71 -7.10 -0.08
N PRO A 33 22.95 -8.22 0.61
CA PRO A 33 22.12 -9.41 0.52
C PRO A 33 20.71 -9.13 1.07
N ALA A 34 19.74 -9.96 0.66
CA ALA A 34 18.30 -9.75 0.84
C ALA A 34 17.77 -9.70 2.28
N GLU A 35 18.64 -9.79 3.29
CA GLU A 35 18.33 -9.53 4.70
C GLU A 35 19.49 -8.73 5.29
N SER A 36 19.24 -7.46 5.60
CA SER A 36 20.17 -6.62 6.36
C SER A 36 19.56 -6.35 7.72
N ALA A 37 20.27 -6.81 8.76
CA ALA A 37 19.98 -6.48 10.14
C ALA A 37 21.08 -5.53 10.62
N GLU A 38 20.71 -4.30 10.96
CA GLU A 38 21.63 -3.33 11.55
C GLU A 38 21.19 -3.02 12.97
N ALA A 39 22.12 -3.21 13.93
CA ALA A 39 21.91 -2.89 15.33
C ALA A 39 23.02 -1.94 15.79
N PHE A 40 22.63 -0.75 16.23
CA PHE A 40 23.58 0.24 16.77
C PHE A 40 23.15 0.64 18.19
N LEU A 41 24.11 0.66 19.12
CA LEU A 41 23.90 1.32 20.42
C LEU A 41 23.87 2.83 20.19
N PHE A 42 22.71 3.46 20.45
CA PHE A 42 22.56 4.90 20.34
C PHE A 42 22.76 5.64 21.68
N ASN A 43 22.86 4.89 22.80
CA ASN A 43 23.32 5.35 24.13
C ASN A 43 23.65 4.14 25.03
N LYS A 44 24.15 4.32 26.27
CA LYS A 44 24.46 3.22 27.23
C LYS A 44 23.27 2.32 27.63
N LYS A 45 22.03 2.56 27.15
CA LYS A 45 20.80 1.88 27.61
C LYS A 45 19.79 1.47 26.53
N GLU A 46 19.99 1.83 25.25
CA GLU A 46 19.00 1.55 24.19
C GLU A 46 19.68 1.17 22.87
N TYR A 47 19.10 0.19 22.19
CA TYR A 47 19.46 -0.32 20.88
C TYR A 47 18.46 0.19 19.85
N LYS A 48 18.97 0.67 18.71
CA LYS A 48 18.20 0.81 17.47
C LYS A 48 18.44 -0.44 16.64
N VAL A 49 17.42 -1.27 16.47
CA VAL A 49 17.45 -2.49 15.66
C VAL A 49 16.61 -2.27 14.42
N THR A 50 17.17 -2.50 13.24
CA THR A 50 16.41 -2.45 11.98
C THR A 50 16.58 -3.75 11.22
N LYS A 51 15.46 -4.33 10.75
CA LYS A 51 15.46 -5.44 9.79
C LYS A 51 14.59 -5.08 8.59
N THR A 52 15.06 -5.45 7.41
CA THR A 52 14.35 -5.24 6.14
C THR A 52 14.17 -6.55 5.40
N ARG A 53 12.96 -6.82 4.90
CA ARG A 53 12.63 -7.97 4.05
C ARG A 53 11.87 -7.52 2.80
N LEU A 54 12.01 -8.27 1.71
CA LEU A 54 11.16 -8.13 0.53
C LEU A 54 9.91 -9.00 0.69
N VAL A 55 8.75 -8.37 0.91
CA VAL A 55 7.44 -9.04 1.12
C VAL A 55 6.31 -8.11 0.66
N MET A 56 5.12 -8.66 0.34
CA MET A 56 3.99 -7.88 -0.21
C MET A 56 4.33 -7.10 -1.50
N GLY A 57 5.34 -7.55 -2.26
CA GLY A 57 5.79 -6.87 -3.48
C GLY A 57 6.63 -5.61 -3.24
N THR A 58 7.03 -5.31 -2.01
CA THR A 58 7.84 -4.13 -1.67
C THR A 58 8.88 -4.46 -0.59
N PHE A 59 9.76 -3.50 -0.27
CA PHE A 59 10.64 -3.59 0.89
C PHE A 59 9.87 -3.16 2.14
N VAL A 60 9.82 -4.04 3.13
CA VAL A 60 9.28 -3.75 4.45
C VAL A 60 10.43 -3.64 5.43
N ALA A 61 10.63 -2.43 5.97
CA ALA A 61 11.61 -2.14 6.99
C ALA A 61 10.92 -1.93 8.33
N MET A 62 11.39 -2.62 9.38
CA MET A 62 10.97 -2.39 10.76
C MET A 62 12.16 -1.91 11.58
N THR A 63 12.01 -0.76 12.21
CA THR A 63 12.98 -0.21 13.15
C THR A 63 12.38 -0.20 14.55
N ALA A 64 13.07 -0.79 15.52
CA ALA A 64 12.70 -0.79 16.94
C ALA A 64 13.74 -0.05 17.78
N ILE A 65 13.28 0.70 18.78
CA ILE A 65 14.11 1.28 19.86
C ILE A 65 13.81 0.54 21.15
N HIS A 66 14.79 -0.17 21.70
CA HIS A 66 14.56 -1.06 22.83
C HIS A 66 15.78 -1.21 23.74
N SER A 67 15.58 -1.50 25.04
CA SER A 67 16.69 -1.70 25.99
C SER A 67 17.43 -3.02 25.81
N SER A 68 16.78 -4.00 25.17
CA SER A 68 17.35 -5.31 24.84
C SER A 68 17.32 -5.54 23.34
N LYS A 69 18.48 -5.80 22.75
CA LYS A 69 18.62 -6.14 21.33
C LYS A 69 17.86 -7.43 20.99
N ASP A 70 18.04 -8.47 21.79
CA ASP A 70 17.50 -9.81 21.51
C ASP A 70 15.97 -9.81 21.57
N GLU A 71 15.38 -9.09 22.54
CA GLU A 71 13.92 -8.94 22.63
C GLU A 71 13.36 -8.16 21.43
N ALA A 72 14.04 -7.11 20.98
CA ALA A 72 13.65 -6.37 19.78
C ALA A 72 13.75 -7.22 18.51
N GLU A 73 14.84 -7.98 18.34
CA GLU A 73 15.04 -8.86 17.19
C GLU A 73 14.02 -9.99 17.13
N HIS A 74 13.62 -10.52 18.30
CA HIS A 74 12.59 -11.54 18.44
C HIS A 74 11.20 -10.98 18.10
N ALA A 75 10.82 -9.83 18.67
CA ALA A 75 9.54 -9.18 18.39
C ALA A 75 9.40 -8.81 16.90
N ILE A 76 10.47 -8.30 16.27
CA ILE A 76 10.49 -8.05 14.82
C ILE A 76 10.32 -9.36 14.03
N GLY A 77 10.91 -10.46 14.49
CA GLY A 77 10.71 -11.79 13.90
C GLY A 77 9.23 -12.20 13.89
N LEU A 78 8.57 -12.11 15.04
CA LEU A 78 7.14 -12.41 15.19
C LEU A 78 6.26 -11.48 14.34
N ALA A 79 6.57 -10.19 14.29
CA ALA A 79 5.84 -9.24 13.45
C ALA A 79 5.95 -9.60 11.97
N PHE A 80 7.12 -10.04 11.52
CA PHE A 80 7.32 -10.52 10.16
C PHE A 80 6.59 -11.85 9.85
N GLU A 81 6.50 -12.77 10.81
CA GLU A 81 5.66 -13.97 10.67
C GLU A 81 4.18 -13.62 10.50
N GLU A 82 3.70 -12.59 11.23
CA GLU A 82 2.33 -12.10 11.08
C GLU A 82 2.09 -11.45 9.71
N ILE A 83 3.08 -10.69 9.20
CA ILE A 83 3.05 -10.18 7.82
C ILE A 83 2.93 -11.34 6.83
N ASP A 84 3.73 -12.40 6.98
CA ASP A 84 3.70 -13.54 6.05
C ASP A 84 2.35 -14.27 6.11
N ARG A 85 1.78 -14.47 7.31
CA ARG A 85 0.45 -15.07 7.51
C ARG A 85 -0.64 -14.28 6.82
N LEU A 86 -0.70 -12.96 7.06
CA LEU A 86 -1.73 -12.10 6.50
C LEU A 86 -1.54 -11.90 4.99
N ASN A 87 -0.31 -11.74 4.50
CA ASN A 87 -0.03 -11.64 3.06
C ASN A 87 -0.49 -12.91 2.31
N ALA A 88 -0.25 -14.09 2.88
CA ALA A 88 -0.74 -15.36 2.30
C ALA A 88 -2.27 -15.48 2.31
N MET A 89 -2.93 -14.86 3.30
CA MET A 89 -4.39 -14.85 3.42
C MET A 89 -5.06 -13.84 2.46
N LEU A 90 -4.48 -12.66 2.31
CA LEU A 90 -5.10 -11.51 1.63
C LEU A 90 -4.70 -11.38 0.16
N THR A 91 -3.65 -12.08 -0.28
CA THR A 91 -3.20 -12.06 -1.67
C THR A 91 -4.27 -12.59 -2.63
N HIS A 92 -4.49 -11.88 -3.74
CA HIS A 92 -5.35 -12.37 -4.82
C HIS A 92 -4.58 -13.14 -5.91
N TYR A 93 -3.24 -13.20 -5.80
CA TYR A 93 -2.36 -13.87 -6.79
C TYR A 93 -2.33 -15.38 -6.61
N GLU A 94 -2.50 -15.87 -5.38
CA GLU A 94 -2.48 -17.30 -5.06
C GLU A 94 -3.89 -17.89 -5.14
N LYS A 95 -4.10 -18.87 -6.02
CA LYS A 95 -5.42 -19.49 -6.22
C LYS A 95 -6.02 -20.13 -4.97
N ASN A 96 -5.17 -20.50 -4.01
CA ASN A 96 -5.57 -21.19 -2.78
C ASN A 96 -5.87 -20.24 -1.61
N SER A 97 -5.53 -18.94 -1.72
CA SER A 97 -5.90 -17.96 -0.69
C SER A 97 -7.43 -17.77 -0.66
N PRO A 98 -7.99 -17.28 0.45
CA PRO A 98 -9.40 -16.88 0.51
C PRO A 98 -9.84 -15.98 -0.65
N ILE A 99 -9.05 -14.94 -0.96
CA ILE A 99 -9.37 -13.98 -2.05
C ILE A 99 -9.24 -14.63 -3.43
N GLY A 100 -8.19 -15.44 -3.64
CA GLY A 100 -8.01 -16.19 -4.89
C GLY A 100 -9.13 -17.18 -5.15
N LYS A 101 -9.57 -17.91 -4.12
CA LYS A 101 -10.73 -18.80 -4.19
C LYS A 101 -12.02 -18.02 -4.48
N PHE A 102 -12.24 -16.90 -3.80
CA PHE A 102 -13.42 -16.07 -4.01
C PHE A 102 -13.50 -15.55 -5.46
N ASN A 103 -12.40 -15.04 -5.99
CA ASN A 103 -12.30 -14.57 -7.37
C ASN A 103 -12.50 -15.69 -8.40
N ALA A 104 -12.21 -16.94 -8.05
CA ALA A 104 -12.36 -18.08 -8.95
C ALA A 104 -13.77 -18.69 -8.91
N SER A 105 -14.42 -18.72 -7.74
CA SER A 105 -15.73 -19.37 -7.54
C SER A 105 -16.91 -18.40 -7.59
N GLY A 106 -16.66 -17.11 -7.37
CA GLY A 106 -17.69 -16.09 -7.14
C GLY A 106 -18.41 -16.20 -5.79
N LYS A 107 -17.95 -17.08 -4.90
CA LYS A 107 -18.50 -17.26 -3.55
C LYS A 107 -17.41 -17.52 -2.52
N LEU A 108 -17.40 -16.73 -1.45
CA LEU A 108 -16.57 -16.92 -0.28
C LEU A 108 -17.44 -17.37 0.89
N GLU A 109 -17.38 -18.66 1.22
CA GLU A 109 -18.04 -19.22 2.39
C GLU A 109 -17.15 -19.07 3.62
N GLN A 110 -17.74 -18.71 4.77
CA GLN A 110 -17.03 -18.62 6.05
C GLN A 110 -15.73 -17.82 5.94
N ALA A 111 -15.85 -16.60 5.40
CA ALA A 111 -14.72 -15.71 5.24
C ALA A 111 -13.96 -15.55 6.57
N PRO A 112 -12.62 -15.68 6.60
CA PRO A 112 -11.83 -15.35 7.79
C PRO A 112 -12.19 -13.95 8.30
N THR A 113 -12.08 -13.73 9.61
CA THR A 113 -12.46 -12.46 10.23
C THR A 113 -11.71 -11.29 9.60
N GLU A 114 -10.40 -11.42 9.38
CA GLU A 114 -9.57 -10.37 8.76
C GLU A 114 -10.03 -10.02 7.33
N VAL A 115 -10.43 -11.04 6.55
CA VAL A 115 -10.98 -10.83 5.20
C VAL A 115 -12.33 -10.11 5.28
N SER A 116 -13.19 -10.53 6.22
CA SER A 116 -14.51 -9.91 6.43
C SER A 116 -14.39 -8.45 6.84
N ASP A 117 -13.47 -8.14 7.76
CA ASP A 117 -13.19 -6.78 8.24
C ASP A 117 -12.69 -5.89 7.10
N LEU A 118 -11.77 -6.39 6.27
CA LEU A 118 -11.25 -5.65 5.12
C LEU A 118 -12.31 -5.39 4.05
N ILE A 119 -13.16 -6.38 3.73
CA ILE A 119 -14.26 -6.16 2.78
C ILE A 119 -15.25 -5.15 3.38
N ALA A 120 -15.64 -5.29 4.65
CA ALA A 120 -16.55 -4.35 5.31
C ALA A 120 -16.00 -2.91 5.31
N ARG A 121 -14.71 -2.73 5.63
CA ARG A 121 -14.05 -1.42 5.60
C ARG A 121 -13.93 -0.87 4.18
N SER A 122 -13.71 -1.73 3.19
CA SER A 122 -13.68 -1.36 1.78
C SER A 122 -15.03 -0.86 1.29
N LEU A 123 -16.13 -1.53 1.66
CA LEU A 123 -17.49 -1.11 1.30
C LEU A 123 -17.89 0.19 2.00
N TYR A 124 -17.41 0.40 3.24
CA TYR A 124 -17.53 1.70 3.91
C TYR A 124 -16.89 2.80 3.06
N TYR A 125 -15.61 2.65 2.67
CA TYR A 125 -14.94 3.67 1.87
C TYR A 125 -15.54 3.81 0.47
N ASN A 126 -16.00 2.73 -0.16
CA ASN A 126 -16.73 2.82 -1.42
C ASN A 126 -17.94 3.75 -1.32
N ARG A 127 -18.74 3.62 -0.27
CA ARG A 127 -19.89 4.51 -0.03
C ARG A 127 -19.45 5.94 0.28
N GLU A 128 -18.53 6.13 1.22
CA GLU A 128 -18.10 7.48 1.64
C GLU A 128 -17.45 8.26 0.49
N THR A 129 -16.76 7.56 -0.41
CA THR A 129 -16.03 8.14 -1.54
C THR A 129 -16.82 8.12 -2.85
N GLN A 130 -18.09 7.68 -2.81
CA GLN A 130 -18.96 7.56 -3.99
C GLN A 130 -18.31 6.75 -5.13
N GLY A 131 -17.67 5.64 -4.77
CA GLY A 131 -17.01 4.73 -5.69
C GLY A 131 -15.56 5.06 -6.03
N ALA A 132 -14.99 6.18 -5.56
CA ALA A 132 -13.59 6.49 -5.85
C ALA A 132 -12.63 5.41 -5.28
N PHE A 133 -13.00 4.77 -4.17
CA PHE A 133 -12.41 3.52 -3.71
C PHE A 133 -13.35 2.35 -4.01
N ASP A 134 -12.93 1.37 -4.80
CA ASP A 134 -13.73 0.16 -5.04
C ASP A 134 -12.81 -1.04 -5.20
N ILE A 135 -13.00 -2.05 -4.35
CA ILE A 135 -12.20 -3.28 -4.41
C ILE A 135 -12.55 -4.17 -5.59
N THR A 136 -13.70 -3.95 -6.24
CA THR A 136 -14.16 -4.76 -7.38
C THR A 136 -13.49 -4.39 -8.71
N VAL A 137 -12.53 -3.47 -8.73
CA VAL A 137 -11.81 -3.03 -9.94
C VAL A 137 -10.86 -4.09 -10.53
N LYS A 138 -10.71 -5.24 -9.89
CA LYS A 138 -9.79 -6.29 -10.32
C LYS A 138 -9.95 -6.71 -11.80
N PRO A 139 -11.16 -6.87 -12.38
CA PRO A 139 -11.31 -7.20 -13.80
C PRO A 139 -10.66 -6.17 -14.73
N LEU A 140 -10.69 -4.88 -14.38
CA LEU A 140 -10.04 -3.81 -15.15
C LEU A 140 -8.51 -3.88 -15.03
N ILE A 141 -8.01 -4.13 -13.83
CA ILE A 141 -6.56 -4.33 -13.58
C ILE A 141 -6.06 -5.53 -14.39
N ASP A 142 -6.81 -6.64 -14.40
CA ASP A 142 -6.47 -7.82 -15.17
C ASP A 142 -6.53 -7.55 -16.68
N LEU A 143 -7.53 -6.80 -17.16
CA LEU A 143 -7.59 -6.36 -18.56
C LEU A 143 -6.32 -5.62 -18.95
N TYR A 144 -5.90 -4.63 -18.15
CA TYR A 144 -4.70 -3.84 -18.44
C TYR A 144 -3.45 -4.72 -18.45
N LYS A 145 -3.25 -5.50 -17.39
CA LYS A 145 -2.10 -6.39 -17.29
C LYS A 145 -2.01 -7.39 -18.44
N ASN A 146 -3.14 -8.01 -18.83
CA ASN A 146 -3.18 -9.04 -19.86
C ASN A 146 -3.03 -8.45 -21.27
N SER A 147 -3.67 -7.33 -21.56
CA SER A 147 -3.55 -6.66 -22.86
C SER A 147 -2.11 -6.22 -23.12
N PHE A 148 -1.46 -5.56 -22.16
CA PHE A 148 -0.08 -5.13 -22.31
C PHE A 148 0.93 -6.30 -22.28
N ALA A 149 0.59 -7.46 -21.67
CA ALA A 149 1.43 -8.65 -21.76
C ALA A 149 1.58 -9.20 -23.19
N VAL A 150 0.63 -8.88 -24.08
CA VAL A 150 0.67 -9.23 -25.51
C VAL A 150 0.88 -8.02 -26.42
N ASN A 151 1.39 -6.91 -25.87
CA ASN A 151 1.60 -5.62 -26.56
C ASN A 151 0.35 -5.08 -27.25
N HIS A 152 -0.82 -5.31 -26.64
CA HIS A 152 -2.10 -4.75 -27.07
C HIS A 152 -2.54 -3.66 -26.11
N LYS A 153 -2.93 -2.50 -26.64
CA LYS A 153 -3.55 -1.45 -25.83
C LYS A 153 -5.06 -1.73 -25.76
N PRO A 154 -5.66 -1.85 -24.57
CA PRO A 154 -7.09 -2.10 -24.45
C PRO A 154 -7.88 -0.97 -25.12
N THR A 155 -8.89 -1.35 -25.90
CA THR A 155 -9.82 -0.45 -26.56
C THR A 155 -10.91 0.03 -25.59
N GLU A 156 -11.51 1.17 -25.86
CA GLU A 156 -12.66 1.67 -25.09
C GLU A 156 -13.79 0.63 -24.99
N ALA A 157 -14.08 -0.07 -26.08
CA ALA A 157 -15.08 -1.12 -26.08
C ALA A 157 -14.71 -2.34 -25.20
N GLU A 158 -13.43 -2.62 -24.98
CA GLU A 158 -12.98 -3.64 -24.01
C GLU A 158 -13.14 -3.12 -22.58
N ILE A 159 -12.75 -1.87 -22.32
CA ILE A 159 -12.90 -1.21 -21.02
C ILE A 159 -14.38 -1.15 -20.62
N ASP A 160 -15.26 -0.64 -21.48
CA ASP A 160 -16.71 -0.53 -21.23
C ASP A 160 -17.37 -1.88 -20.97
N ARG A 161 -16.90 -2.95 -21.63
CA ARG A 161 -17.40 -4.31 -21.39
C ARG A 161 -16.97 -4.82 -20.02
N THR A 162 -15.69 -4.64 -19.67
CA THR A 162 -15.15 -5.05 -18.38
C THR A 162 -15.70 -4.23 -17.22
N LEU A 163 -16.00 -2.95 -17.44
CA LEU A 163 -16.57 -2.05 -16.44
C LEU A 163 -17.91 -2.56 -15.90
N LYS A 164 -18.67 -3.31 -16.69
CA LYS A 164 -19.93 -3.95 -16.26
C LYS A 164 -19.73 -4.97 -15.14
N LEU A 165 -18.52 -5.51 -14.98
CA LEU A 165 -18.12 -6.45 -13.93
C LEU A 165 -17.68 -5.76 -12.62
N VAL A 166 -17.64 -4.42 -12.61
CA VAL A 166 -17.21 -3.61 -11.47
C VAL A 166 -18.44 -3.01 -10.79
N GLY A 167 -18.47 -3.07 -9.48
CA GLY A 167 -19.54 -2.53 -8.64
C GLY A 167 -19.63 -3.27 -7.31
N SER A 168 -19.23 -2.59 -6.23
CA SER A 168 -19.37 -3.11 -4.86
C SER A 168 -20.83 -3.40 -4.45
N ASP A 169 -21.81 -2.74 -5.07
CA ASP A 169 -23.25 -3.00 -4.91
C ASP A 169 -23.70 -4.34 -5.49
N GLN A 170 -22.90 -4.93 -6.37
CA GLN A 170 -23.10 -6.26 -6.94
C GLN A 170 -22.48 -7.37 -6.09
N MET A 171 -21.96 -7.05 -4.91
CA MET A 171 -21.58 -8.02 -3.88
C MET A 171 -22.72 -8.19 -2.88
N ARG A 172 -23.05 -9.44 -2.56
CA ARG A 172 -24.12 -9.77 -1.60
C ARG A 172 -23.57 -10.54 -0.42
N TYR A 173 -24.02 -10.15 0.78
CA TYR A 173 -23.83 -10.91 1.99
C TYR A 173 -25.03 -11.82 2.22
N ASP A 174 -24.78 -13.09 2.44
CA ASP A 174 -25.80 -14.09 2.74
C ASP A 174 -25.29 -15.10 3.76
N ALA A 175 -25.90 -15.14 4.96
CA ALA A 175 -25.59 -16.08 6.02
C ALA A 175 -24.08 -16.26 6.33
N GLY A 176 -23.31 -15.17 6.37
CA GLY A 176 -21.85 -15.21 6.61
C GLY A 176 -21.00 -15.56 5.37
N SER A 177 -21.62 -15.64 4.20
CA SER A 177 -20.94 -15.77 2.91
C SER A 177 -20.98 -14.46 2.14
N VAL A 178 -20.00 -14.25 1.26
CA VAL A 178 -19.96 -13.15 0.28
C VAL A 178 -20.07 -13.74 -1.12
N ILE A 179 -20.96 -13.20 -1.95
CA ILE A 179 -21.29 -13.75 -3.28
C ILE A 179 -21.26 -12.62 -4.32
N PHE A 180 -20.70 -12.87 -5.49
CA PHE A 180 -20.82 -12.00 -6.66
C PHE A 180 -22.17 -12.19 -7.36
N ALA A 181 -22.80 -11.08 -7.78
CA ALA A 181 -24.06 -11.14 -8.51
C ALA A 181 -23.93 -11.71 -9.93
N GLN A 182 -22.74 -11.68 -10.51
CA GLN A 182 -22.45 -12.23 -11.84
C GLN A 182 -21.08 -12.91 -11.88
N SER A 183 -20.91 -13.81 -12.84
CA SER A 183 -19.63 -14.45 -13.14
C SER A 183 -18.58 -13.43 -13.61
N ASP A 184 -17.30 -13.78 -13.48
CA ASP A 184 -16.14 -12.98 -13.91
C ASP A 184 -15.92 -11.65 -13.17
N MET A 185 -16.75 -11.33 -12.17
CA MET A 185 -16.39 -10.36 -11.14
C MET A 185 -15.14 -10.81 -10.37
N GLY A 186 -14.45 -9.85 -9.77
CA GLY A 186 -13.37 -10.14 -8.85
C GLY A 186 -13.05 -8.95 -7.96
N ILE A 187 -12.44 -9.21 -6.81
CA ILE A 187 -11.93 -8.20 -5.89
C ILE A 187 -10.41 -8.22 -5.78
N THR A 188 -9.83 -7.05 -5.56
CA THR A 188 -8.47 -6.85 -5.07
C THR A 188 -8.53 -6.07 -3.76
N LEU A 189 -7.64 -6.37 -2.82
CA LEU A 189 -7.51 -5.62 -1.57
C LEU A 189 -6.23 -4.77 -1.56
N ASP A 190 -5.55 -4.61 -2.70
CA ASP A 190 -4.21 -4.01 -2.77
C ASP A 190 -4.16 -2.53 -2.30
N GLY A 191 -5.28 -1.81 -2.32
CA GLY A 191 -5.41 -0.43 -1.82
C GLY A 191 -5.83 -0.29 -0.35
N ILE A 192 -5.82 -1.37 0.42
CA ILE A 192 -6.18 -1.34 1.86
C ILE A 192 -5.45 -2.41 2.69
N ALA A 193 -5.12 -3.56 2.10
CA ALA A 193 -4.54 -4.71 2.79
C ALA A 193 -3.13 -4.43 3.32
N LYS A 194 -2.30 -3.66 2.61
CA LYS A 194 -0.94 -3.35 3.06
C LYS A 194 -0.98 -2.55 4.36
N GLY A 195 -1.80 -1.50 4.40
CA GLY A 195 -2.00 -0.72 5.61
C GLY A 195 -2.50 -1.57 6.79
N PHE A 196 -3.48 -2.45 6.56
CA PHE A 196 -3.95 -3.38 7.60
C PHE A 196 -2.84 -4.30 8.13
N ILE A 197 -2.03 -4.87 7.23
CA ILE A 197 -0.90 -5.74 7.61
C ILE A 197 0.13 -4.97 8.44
N VAL A 198 0.42 -3.72 8.07
CA VAL A 198 1.32 -2.84 8.82
C VAL A 198 0.78 -2.54 10.21
N ASP A 199 -0.52 -2.25 10.34
CA ASP A 199 -1.17 -2.04 11.65
C ASP A 199 -1.07 -3.32 12.52
N LYS A 200 -1.31 -4.51 11.97
CA LYS A 200 -1.18 -5.79 12.70
C LYS A 200 0.24 -6.12 13.11
N ALA A 201 1.22 -5.87 12.24
CA ALA A 201 2.63 -6.01 12.61
C ALA A 201 3.02 -5.07 13.77
N SER A 202 2.49 -3.84 13.78
CA SER A 202 2.68 -2.88 14.88
C SER A 202 2.04 -3.36 16.18
N GLU A 203 0.84 -3.94 16.13
CA GLU A 203 0.19 -4.55 17.30
C GLU A 203 1.04 -5.69 17.88
N VAL A 204 1.62 -6.55 17.02
CA VAL A 204 2.52 -7.64 17.47
C VAL A 204 3.78 -7.10 18.14
N LEU A 205 4.41 -6.05 17.58
CA LEU A 205 5.57 -5.42 18.22
C LEU A 205 5.23 -4.89 19.62
N ALA A 206 4.14 -4.14 19.74
CA ALA A 206 3.70 -3.57 21.00
C ALA A 206 3.34 -4.63 22.05
N ALA A 207 2.64 -5.70 21.63
CA ALA A 207 2.30 -6.82 22.50
C ALA A 207 3.54 -7.58 23.03
N ASN A 208 4.67 -7.48 22.34
CA ASN A 208 5.95 -8.07 22.72
C ASN A 208 6.93 -7.06 23.34
N GLY A 209 6.42 -5.94 23.87
CA GLY A 209 7.20 -4.97 24.65
C GLY A 209 7.96 -3.93 23.83
N VAL A 210 7.94 -4.02 22.49
CA VAL A 210 8.51 -3.00 21.61
C VAL A 210 7.48 -1.90 21.39
N LEU A 211 7.46 -0.91 22.29
CA LEU A 211 6.52 0.22 22.23
C LEU A 211 6.98 1.35 21.30
N ASN A 212 8.29 1.42 21.02
CA ASN A 212 8.92 2.44 20.21
C ASN A 212 9.40 1.82 18.89
N HIS A 213 8.63 2.00 17.82
CA HIS A 213 8.97 1.44 16.52
C HIS A 213 8.45 2.25 15.34
N LEU A 214 9.04 2.00 14.19
CA LEU A 214 8.60 2.46 12.89
C LEU A 214 8.56 1.27 11.93
N ILE A 215 7.45 1.10 11.23
CA ILE A 215 7.30 0.14 10.13
C ILE A 215 7.09 0.95 8.86
N ASN A 216 7.85 0.66 7.80
CA ASN A 216 7.65 1.23 6.48
C ASN A 216 7.52 0.10 5.45
N ALA A 217 6.34 -0.05 4.87
CA ALA A 217 6.06 -0.98 3.78
C ALA A 217 5.80 -0.19 2.48
N GLY A 218 6.87 0.18 1.77
CA GLY A 218 6.73 0.86 0.48
C GLY A 218 6.06 2.23 0.52
N GLY A 219 6.10 2.95 1.64
CA GLY A 219 5.40 4.23 1.82
C GLY A 219 4.18 4.16 2.74
N ASP A 220 3.71 2.95 3.06
CA ASP A 220 2.72 2.71 4.10
C ASP A 220 3.45 2.57 5.44
N ILE A 221 3.33 3.59 6.28
CA ILE A 221 4.18 3.82 7.44
C ILE A 221 3.35 3.86 8.71
N LYS A 222 3.78 3.08 9.70
CA LYS A 222 3.33 3.21 11.10
C LYS A 222 4.48 3.71 11.96
N THR A 223 4.20 4.67 12.82
CA THR A 223 5.10 5.05 13.92
C THR A 223 4.39 4.80 15.25
N SER A 224 5.15 4.38 16.25
CA SER A 224 4.69 4.18 17.62
C SER A 224 5.76 4.71 18.57
N GLY A 225 5.34 5.43 19.61
CA GLY A 225 6.22 5.96 20.64
C GLY A 225 7.26 6.94 20.09
N LYS A 226 8.52 6.79 20.50
CA LYS A 226 9.59 7.75 20.18
C LYS A 226 10.75 7.09 19.46
N ALA A 227 11.37 7.85 18.56
CA ALA A 227 12.67 7.52 18.01
C ALA A 227 13.78 7.62 19.07
N ALA A 228 15.00 7.25 18.69
CA ALA A 228 16.18 7.32 19.55
C ALA A 228 16.33 8.72 20.21
N GLN A 229 16.80 8.74 21.47
CA GLN A 229 16.94 9.96 22.28
C GLN A 229 15.61 10.63 22.64
N GLY A 230 14.48 9.92 22.54
CA GLY A 230 13.16 10.43 22.90
C GLY A 230 12.61 11.47 21.92
N LYS A 231 13.15 11.52 20.70
CA LYS A 231 12.67 12.38 19.61
C LYS A 231 11.43 11.79 18.95
N ALA A 232 10.65 12.63 18.27
CA ALA A 232 9.61 12.14 17.36
C ALA A 232 10.26 11.39 16.18
N TRP A 233 9.52 10.45 15.61
CA TRP A 233 9.87 9.86 14.32
C TRP A 233 9.76 10.91 13.21
N THR A 234 10.60 10.78 12.19
CA THR A 234 10.64 11.70 11.06
C THR A 234 10.33 10.92 9.79
N VAL A 235 9.32 11.37 9.05
CA VAL A 235 8.88 10.76 7.79
C VAL A 235 8.94 11.83 6.71
N ALA A 236 9.74 11.58 5.68
CA ALA A 236 9.82 12.46 4.52
C ALA A 236 8.78 12.04 3.48
N VAL A 237 8.04 13.01 2.94
CA VAL A 237 7.23 12.82 1.74
C VAL A 237 8.19 12.75 0.55
N GLN A 238 8.10 11.69 -0.25
CA GLN A 238 8.97 11.49 -1.40
C GLN A 238 8.45 12.26 -2.61
N ASP A 239 9.33 13.00 -3.29
CA ASP A 239 9.03 13.53 -4.62
C ASP A 239 8.91 12.37 -5.64
N PRO A 240 7.77 12.24 -6.35
CA PRO A 240 7.55 11.27 -7.42
C PRO A 240 8.60 11.28 -8.53
N LYS A 241 9.16 12.46 -8.83
CA LYS A 241 10.22 12.64 -9.84
C LYS A 241 11.61 12.33 -9.29
N LYS A 242 11.71 12.06 -7.99
CA LYS A 242 12.96 11.76 -7.26
C LYS A 242 14.02 12.84 -7.46
N HIS A 243 13.61 14.10 -7.46
CA HIS A 243 14.53 15.19 -7.20
C HIS A 243 15.12 15.01 -5.79
N LYS A 244 16.33 15.54 -5.54
CA LYS A 244 17.05 15.31 -4.28
C LYS A 244 16.40 15.99 -3.05
N GLU A 245 15.34 16.74 -3.26
CA GLU A 245 14.63 17.49 -2.22
C GLU A 245 13.32 16.76 -1.86
N TYR A 246 13.01 16.68 -0.56
CA TYR A 246 11.75 16.13 -0.08
C TYR A 246 10.68 17.24 -0.03
N PRO A 247 9.53 17.09 -0.70
CA PRO A 247 8.48 18.11 -0.72
C PRO A 247 7.91 18.48 0.66
N ASP A 248 7.97 17.55 1.62
CA ASP A 248 7.63 17.81 3.01
C ASP A 248 8.31 16.81 3.95
N ILE A 249 8.39 17.16 5.24
CA ILE A 249 8.91 16.29 6.30
C ILE A 249 7.98 16.42 7.50
N ILE A 250 7.40 15.29 7.91
CA ILE A 250 6.45 15.21 9.02
C ILE A 250 7.15 14.62 10.23
N THR A 251 6.86 15.15 11.43
CA THR A 251 7.32 14.55 12.68
C THR A 251 6.15 14.07 13.54
N MET A 252 6.23 12.83 14.04
CA MET A 252 5.17 12.22 14.82
C MET A 252 5.70 11.16 15.78
N ASN A 253 5.01 10.99 16.91
CA ASN A 253 5.30 9.90 17.83
C ASN A 253 4.51 8.66 17.39
N ASP A 254 3.19 8.77 17.50
CA ASP A 254 2.22 7.78 17.07
C ASP A 254 1.52 8.30 15.82
N GLY A 255 1.56 7.54 14.74
CA GLY A 255 0.97 7.98 13.49
C GLY A 255 0.92 6.89 12.43
N ALA A 256 0.06 7.13 11.45
CA ALA A 256 -0.16 6.26 10.32
C ALA A 256 -0.23 7.10 9.04
N ILE A 257 0.58 6.72 8.07
CA ILE A 257 0.73 7.43 6.79
C ILE A 257 0.67 6.39 5.68
N ALA A 258 0.04 6.71 4.56
CA ALA A 258 0.16 5.93 3.33
C ALA A 258 0.34 6.87 2.14
N THR A 259 0.96 6.39 1.08
CA THR A 259 1.14 7.15 -0.15
C THR A 259 0.74 6.33 -1.37
N SER A 260 -0.14 6.89 -2.21
CA SER A 260 -0.53 6.29 -3.49
C SER A 260 0.05 7.11 -4.65
N GLY A 261 0.57 6.41 -5.66
CA GLY A 261 1.20 7.05 -6.81
C GLY A 261 1.14 6.20 -8.09
N ASN A 262 1.14 6.86 -9.25
CA ASN A 262 1.13 6.19 -10.57
C ASN A 262 2.51 5.67 -11.01
N TYR A 263 3.56 5.93 -10.24
CA TYR A 263 4.94 5.59 -10.57
C TYR A 263 5.39 4.21 -10.04
N GLU A 264 4.54 3.52 -9.28
CA GLU A 264 4.87 2.23 -8.69
C GLU A 264 4.62 1.06 -9.64
N ILE A 265 3.38 0.93 -10.14
CA ILE A 265 2.96 -0.14 -11.04
C ILE A 265 2.17 0.45 -12.20
N TYR A 266 2.75 0.38 -13.40
CA TYR A 266 2.20 0.85 -14.67
C TYR A 266 2.44 -0.16 -15.80
N TYR A 267 1.63 -0.09 -16.84
CA TYR A 267 1.58 -1.07 -17.94
C TYR A 267 2.02 -0.52 -19.29
N ASP A 268 2.08 0.80 -19.44
CA ASP A 268 2.57 1.54 -20.61
C ASP A 268 3.70 2.53 -20.25
N ASP A 269 4.48 2.95 -21.25
CA ASP A 269 5.61 3.86 -21.02
C ASP A 269 5.17 5.27 -20.62
N GLU A 270 3.99 5.69 -21.10
CA GLU A 270 3.37 6.97 -20.79
C GLU A 270 2.68 7.01 -19.40
N LYS A 271 2.59 5.86 -18.71
CA LYS A 271 1.92 5.69 -17.41
C LYS A 271 0.43 6.09 -17.43
N LEU A 272 -0.23 5.98 -18.58
CA LEU A 272 -1.67 6.20 -18.69
C LEU A 272 -2.49 4.99 -18.22
N PHE A 273 -1.86 3.80 -18.14
CA PHE A 273 -2.47 2.58 -17.64
C PHE A 273 -1.68 2.09 -16.43
N HIS A 274 -2.27 2.19 -15.24
CA HIS A 274 -1.63 1.79 -14.00
C HIS A 274 -2.61 1.07 -13.06
N HIS A 275 -2.07 0.52 -11.97
CA HIS A 275 -2.81 -0.31 -11.04
C HIS A 275 -3.95 0.40 -10.27
N ILE A 276 -3.88 1.74 -10.11
CA ILE A 276 -4.99 2.54 -9.58
C ILE A 276 -5.98 2.80 -10.73
N VAL A 277 -7.25 2.41 -10.54
CA VAL A 277 -8.28 2.46 -11.58
C VAL A 277 -9.55 3.08 -11.02
N ASN A 278 -10.14 4.03 -11.75
CA ASN A 278 -11.42 4.62 -11.39
C ASN A 278 -12.56 3.66 -11.77
N SER A 279 -13.27 3.16 -10.77
CA SER A 279 -14.38 2.21 -10.91
C SER A 279 -15.57 2.73 -11.71
N ARG A 280 -15.68 4.06 -11.90
CA ARG A 280 -16.78 4.71 -12.63
C ARG A 280 -16.50 4.86 -14.12
N THR A 281 -15.23 5.00 -14.48
CA THR A 281 -14.81 5.30 -15.86
C THR A 281 -14.01 4.16 -16.49
N GLY A 282 -13.55 3.19 -15.70
CA GLY A 282 -12.65 2.15 -16.16
C GLY A 282 -11.19 2.58 -16.30
N HIS A 283 -10.91 3.88 -16.49
CA HIS A 283 -9.57 4.43 -16.69
C HIS A 283 -8.76 4.68 -15.41
N SER A 284 -7.43 4.67 -15.56
CA SER A 284 -6.50 5.17 -14.54
C SER A 284 -6.54 6.71 -14.45
N PRO A 285 -6.67 7.29 -13.24
CA PRO A 285 -6.64 8.74 -13.05
C PRO A 285 -5.23 9.31 -13.30
N HIS A 286 -5.15 10.51 -13.86
CA HIS A 286 -3.87 11.15 -14.24
C HIS A 286 -3.72 12.59 -13.72
N LEU A 287 -4.62 13.05 -12.85
CA LEU A 287 -4.56 14.40 -12.29
C LEU A 287 -3.55 14.52 -11.15
N ALA A 288 -3.36 13.45 -10.38
CA ALA A 288 -2.38 13.39 -9.31
C ALA A 288 -1.14 12.57 -9.73
N SER A 289 0.03 12.97 -9.23
CA SER A 289 1.26 12.17 -9.31
C SER A 289 1.48 11.36 -8.02
N SER A 290 1.20 11.98 -6.88
CA SER A 290 1.28 11.37 -5.55
C SER A 290 0.25 11.96 -4.61
N VAL A 291 -0.29 11.10 -3.75
CA VAL A 291 -1.18 11.46 -2.67
C VAL A 291 -0.68 10.78 -1.41
N THR A 292 -0.26 11.56 -0.42
CA THR A 292 0.07 11.10 0.92
C THR A 292 -1.08 11.44 1.87
N VAL A 293 -1.52 10.48 2.67
CA VAL A 293 -2.57 10.66 3.67
C VAL A 293 -2.06 10.27 5.05
N VAL A 294 -2.39 11.08 6.05
CA VAL A 294 -2.29 10.75 7.48
C VAL A 294 -3.70 10.40 7.98
N ALA A 295 -3.84 9.32 8.74
CA ALA A 295 -5.12 8.86 9.30
C ALA A 295 -4.92 8.14 10.65
N PRO A 296 -5.97 7.67 11.36
CA PRO A 296 -5.80 6.97 12.63
C PRO A 296 -5.11 5.60 12.49
N THR A 297 -5.30 4.94 11.35
CA THR A 297 -4.71 3.63 11.02
C THR A 297 -4.07 3.67 9.65
N VAL A 298 -3.08 2.82 9.38
CA VAL A 298 -2.42 2.76 8.07
C VAL A 298 -3.39 2.17 7.05
N MET A 299 -4.24 1.22 7.47
CA MET A 299 -5.35 0.71 6.67
C MET A 299 -6.23 1.85 6.12
N ASP A 300 -6.60 2.80 6.99
CA ASP A 300 -7.42 3.95 6.59
C ASP A 300 -6.66 4.92 5.70
N ALA A 301 -5.39 5.17 6.01
CA ALA A 301 -4.54 6.00 5.18
C ALA A 301 -4.38 5.43 3.75
N ASP A 302 -4.16 4.12 3.60
CA ASP A 302 -3.97 3.43 2.30
C ASP A 302 -5.25 3.55 1.43
N ALA A 303 -6.41 3.28 2.03
CA ALA A 303 -7.69 3.41 1.35
C ALA A 303 -8.00 4.86 0.95
N LEU A 304 -7.76 5.82 1.85
CA LEU A 304 -7.99 7.24 1.61
C LEU A 304 -7.02 7.81 0.58
N ALA A 305 -5.74 7.42 0.60
CA ALA A 305 -4.75 7.83 -0.39
C ALA A 305 -5.16 7.37 -1.79
N THR A 306 -5.60 6.12 -1.92
CA THR A 306 -6.14 5.58 -3.18
C THR A 306 -7.40 6.36 -3.61
N SER A 307 -8.32 6.62 -2.69
CA SER A 307 -9.57 7.35 -2.94
C SER A 307 -9.30 8.76 -3.51
N VAL A 308 -8.43 9.52 -2.83
CA VAL A 308 -8.07 10.89 -3.18
C VAL A 308 -7.30 10.93 -4.49
N PHE A 309 -6.47 9.92 -4.77
CA PHE A 309 -5.79 9.78 -6.07
C PHE A 309 -6.80 9.65 -7.21
N VAL A 310 -7.88 8.90 -7.01
CA VAL A 310 -8.98 8.74 -7.99
C VAL A 310 -9.84 10.00 -8.13
N MET A 311 -10.12 10.71 -7.02
CA MET A 311 -10.88 11.98 -7.03
C MET A 311 -10.11 13.12 -7.70
N GLY A 312 -8.78 13.11 -7.58
CA GLY A 312 -7.92 14.21 -8.00
C GLY A 312 -7.82 15.35 -6.96
N PRO A 313 -6.94 16.34 -7.19
CA PRO A 313 -6.48 17.23 -6.12
C PRO A 313 -7.59 18.05 -5.43
N ALA A 314 -8.43 18.75 -6.21
CA ALA A 314 -9.42 19.66 -5.65
C ALA A 314 -10.55 18.92 -4.91
N GLU A 315 -11.13 17.89 -5.53
CA GLU A 315 -12.19 17.07 -4.92
C GLU A 315 -11.64 16.30 -3.71
N GLY A 316 -10.44 15.74 -3.83
CA GLY A 316 -9.76 15.00 -2.78
C GLY A 316 -9.47 15.84 -1.53
N VAL A 317 -8.90 17.04 -1.67
CA VAL A 317 -8.71 17.96 -0.54
C VAL A 317 -10.05 18.34 0.10
N ALA A 318 -11.08 18.62 -0.71
CA ALA A 318 -12.41 18.94 -0.19
C ALA A 318 -13.02 17.75 0.58
N PHE A 319 -12.81 16.52 0.12
CA PHE A 319 -13.26 15.30 0.78
C PHE A 319 -12.54 15.05 2.11
N ILE A 320 -11.21 15.15 2.14
CA ILE A 320 -10.42 14.95 3.35
C ILE A 320 -10.74 16.01 4.41
N ASN A 321 -10.95 17.27 4.03
CA ASN A 321 -11.37 18.31 4.97
C ASN A 321 -12.75 18.08 5.64
N ARG A 322 -13.54 17.10 5.19
CA ARG A 322 -14.79 16.68 5.83
C ARG A 322 -14.61 15.48 6.76
N GLN A 323 -13.45 14.83 6.72
CA GLN A 323 -13.10 13.74 7.62
C GLN A 323 -12.57 14.33 8.93
N GLN A 324 -12.88 13.69 10.05
CA GLN A 324 -12.52 14.21 11.37
C GLN A 324 -11.03 14.06 11.68
N ASP A 325 -10.44 12.93 11.30
CA ASP A 325 -9.09 12.53 11.75
C ASP A 325 -8.17 12.15 10.57
N ALA A 326 -8.33 12.79 9.41
CA ALA A 326 -7.49 12.54 8.25
C ALA A 326 -6.98 13.83 7.60
N ASP A 327 -5.75 13.78 7.12
CA ASP A 327 -5.08 14.86 6.42
C ASP A 327 -4.38 14.38 5.16
N CYS A 328 -4.26 15.23 4.16
CA CYS A 328 -3.65 14.86 2.89
C CYS A 328 -2.67 15.90 2.35
N PHE A 329 -1.66 15.41 1.66
CA PHE A 329 -0.71 16.16 0.86
C PHE A 329 -0.70 15.55 -0.55
N ILE A 330 -0.95 16.38 -1.55
CA ILE A 330 -1.11 15.95 -2.94
C ILE A 330 -0.09 16.70 -3.79
N ILE A 331 0.62 15.97 -4.63
CA ILE A 331 1.43 16.51 -5.72
C ILE A 331 0.72 16.15 -7.02
N ASP A 332 0.29 17.15 -7.78
CA ASP A 332 -0.40 16.93 -9.04
C ASP A 332 0.55 16.61 -10.20
N LYS A 333 0.02 16.39 -11.41
CA LYS A 333 0.83 16.08 -12.61
C LYS A 333 1.73 17.24 -13.07
N ASP A 334 1.42 18.46 -12.64
CA ASP A 334 2.13 19.71 -12.99
C ASP A 334 3.02 20.21 -11.83
N ASP A 335 3.30 19.33 -10.84
CA ASP A 335 4.05 19.58 -9.61
C ASP A 335 3.43 20.61 -8.65
N VAL A 336 2.13 20.92 -8.80
CA VAL A 336 1.43 21.80 -7.87
C VAL A 336 1.06 21.01 -6.61
N ILE A 337 1.44 21.58 -5.46
CA ILE A 337 1.15 21.00 -4.14
C ILE A 337 -0.20 21.51 -3.63
N SER A 338 -1.06 20.58 -3.22
CA SER A 338 -2.32 20.85 -2.52
C SER A 338 -2.37 20.11 -1.19
N LYS A 339 -2.85 20.75 -0.12
CA LYS A 339 -2.91 20.16 1.23
C LYS A 339 -4.30 20.32 1.87
N SER A 340 -4.69 19.40 2.74
CA SER A 340 -5.83 19.59 3.65
C SER A 340 -5.53 20.69 4.67
N ARG A 341 -6.57 21.20 5.33
CA ARG A 341 -6.47 22.25 6.36
C ARG A 341 -5.73 21.78 7.61
N GLY A 342 -5.85 20.50 7.96
CA GLY A 342 -5.22 19.91 9.14
C GLY A 342 -3.80 19.43 8.91
N TRP A 343 -3.27 19.47 7.67
CA TRP A 343 -1.89 19.10 7.38
C TRP A 343 -0.93 20.08 8.07
N GLN A 344 -0.48 19.71 9.27
CA GLN A 344 0.47 20.47 10.07
C GLN A 344 1.80 19.74 10.13
N VAL A 345 2.88 20.51 9.93
CA VAL A 345 4.27 20.06 9.79
C VAL A 345 4.90 19.86 11.16
#